data_AF-A0AAV8WPP1-F1
#
_entry.id   AF-A0AAV8WPP1-F1
#
_cell.length_a   1.000
_cell.length_b   1.000
_cell.length_c   1.000
_cell.angle_alpha   90.00
_cell.angle_beta   90.00
_cell.angle_gamma   90.00
#
_symmetry.space_group_name_H-M   'P 1'
#
loop_
_entity.id
_entity.type
_entity.pdbx_description
1 polymer ?
#
loop_
_entity_poly.entity_id
_entity_poly.type
_entity_poly.pdbx_seq_one_letter_code
_entity_poly.pdbx_strand_id
1 'polypeptide(L)'
;MLKTKKALVNRPALGVFPGEYWPNKLKSVLLAVSPGLPNVTTMMCGSCSNENAYKSMFITYRKHQRGENVDFSESENNSCMINQPPGSPHLSLLSFHGAFHGRTLATLATTHSKAIHKLDIPSLDWPIASFPKYKYPLEENIKENKAEDEKCLAEVEDLIEKYNKKGHSSCRNCSRADTVRGRR
;
A
#
# COMPACT_ATOMS: atom_id res chain seq x y z
N MET A 1 6.65 5.61 -39.35
CA MET A 1 5.95 6.91 -39.41
C MET A 1 4.46 6.85 -39.00
N LEU A 2 3.69 5.80 -39.34
CA LEU A 2 2.25 5.72 -39.00
C LEU A 2 1.92 5.53 -37.50
N LYS A 3 2.72 4.74 -36.75
CA LYS A 3 2.46 4.46 -35.32
C LYS A 3 2.54 5.73 -34.46
N THR A 4 3.48 6.61 -34.76
CA THR A 4 3.71 7.87 -34.02
C THR A 4 2.59 8.89 -34.26
N LYS A 5 2.03 8.95 -35.48
CA LYS A 5 0.89 9.83 -35.80
C LYS A 5 -0.37 9.44 -35.01
N LYS A 6 -0.64 8.14 -34.84
CA LYS A 6 -1.82 7.67 -34.07
C LYS A 6 -1.75 8.05 -32.58
N ALA A 7 -0.58 8.02 -31.96
CA ALA A 7 -0.40 8.37 -30.55
C ALA A 7 -0.49 9.89 -30.28
N LEU A 8 -0.20 10.71 -31.28
CA LEU A 8 -0.32 12.18 -31.20
C LEU A 8 -1.78 12.64 -31.36
N VAL A 9 -2.55 11.99 -32.24
CA VAL A 9 -3.96 12.36 -32.51
C VAL A 9 -4.89 11.80 -31.44
N ASN A 10 -4.70 10.55 -31.04
CA ASN A 10 -5.39 9.98 -29.90
C ASN A 10 -4.53 10.25 -28.69
N ARG A 11 -4.73 11.36 -27.97
CA ARG A 11 -4.18 11.51 -26.60
C ARG A 11 -4.87 10.43 -25.76
N PRO A 12 -4.27 9.25 -25.55
CA PRO A 12 -5.02 8.15 -25.00
C PRO A 12 -5.22 8.47 -23.52
N ALA A 13 -6.46 8.74 -23.13
CA ALA A 13 -6.82 8.66 -21.72
C ALA A 13 -6.80 7.16 -21.38
N LEU A 14 -5.62 6.61 -21.08
CA LEU A 14 -5.43 5.17 -20.88
C LEU A 14 -6.36 4.60 -19.80
N GLY A 15 -6.85 5.44 -18.88
CA GLY A 15 -7.84 5.06 -17.87
C GLY A 15 -9.31 5.11 -18.32
N VAL A 16 -9.65 5.76 -19.45
CA VAL A 16 -11.05 5.97 -19.88
C VAL A 16 -11.31 5.44 -21.29
N PHE A 17 -10.42 5.75 -22.24
CA PHE A 17 -10.49 5.32 -23.64
C PHE A 17 -9.10 4.87 -24.11
N PRO A 18 -8.61 3.70 -23.62
CA PRO A 18 -7.36 3.15 -24.11
C PRO A 18 -7.49 2.74 -25.58
N GLY A 19 -6.42 2.93 -26.36
CA GLY A 19 -6.38 2.40 -27.72
C GLY A 19 -6.46 0.87 -27.72
N GLU A 20 -7.02 0.30 -28.79
CA GLU A 20 -7.22 -1.16 -28.96
C GLU A 20 -5.96 -2.00 -28.67
N TYR A 21 -4.76 -1.47 -28.97
CA TYR A 21 -3.50 -2.15 -28.74
C TYR A 21 -3.11 -2.27 -27.25
N TRP A 22 -3.72 -1.48 -26.37
CA TRP A 22 -3.26 -1.29 -25.00
C TRP A 22 -3.37 -2.55 -24.13
N PRO A 23 -4.49 -3.30 -24.12
CA PRO A 23 -4.57 -4.55 -23.34
C PRO A 23 -3.50 -5.58 -23.76
N ASN A 24 -3.23 -5.69 -25.06
CA ASN A 24 -2.19 -6.59 -25.56
C ASN A 24 -0.80 -6.13 -25.12
N LYS A 25 -0.56 -4.80 -25.09
CA LYS A 25 0.70 -4.24 -24.62
C LYS A 25 0.92 -4.48 -23.12
N LEU A 26 -0.12 -4.35 -22.30
CA LEU A 26 -0.06 -4.69 -20.88
C LEU A 26 0.31 -6.16 -20.67
N LYS A 27 -0.33 -7.07 -21.43
CA LYS A 27 -0.03 -8.51 -21.38
C LYS A 27 1.39 -8.84 -21.79
N SER A 28 1.83 -8.34 -22.94
CA SER A 28 3.13 -8.71 -23.53
C SER A 28 4.33 -8.06 -22.83
N VAL A 29 4.12 -7.00 -22.03
CA VAL A 29 5.20 -6.26 -21.38
C VAL A 29 5.14 -6.42 -19.87
N LEU A 30 4.07 -5.95 -19.23
CA LEU A 30 4.01 -5.89 -17.77
C LEU A 30 3.60 -7.23 -17.16
N LEU A 31 2.57 -7.89 -17.71
CA LEU A 31 2.14 -9.18 -17.17
C LEU A 31 3.10 -10.33 -17.52
N ALA A 32 3.85 -10.21 -18.62
CA ALA A 32 4.88 -11.19 -19.00
C ALA A 32 6.01 -11.32 -17.96
N VAL A 33 6.24 -10.29 -17.16
CA VAL A 33 7.19 -10.27 -16.04
C VAL A 33 6.49 -10.15 -14.69
N SER A 34 5.20 -10.49 -14.63
CA SER A 34 4.43 -10.43 -13.39
C SER A 34 5.00 -11.41 -12.36
N PRO A 35 5.09 -11.03 -11.07
CA PRO A 35 5.49 -11.92 -9.99
C PRO A 35 4.39 -12.92 -9.60
N GLY A 36 3.62 -13.43 -10.56
CA GLY A 36 2.47 -14.32 -10.34
C GLY A 36 1.15 -13.60 -9.99
N LEU A 37 1.08 -12.27 -10.10
CA LEU A 37 -0.15 -11.50 -9.89
C LEU A 37 -0.95 -11.35 -11.19
N PRO A 38 -2.27 -11.54 -11.17
CA PRO A 38 -3.08 -11.58 -12.39
C PRO A 38 -3.44 -10.18 -12.94
N ASN A 39 -3.35 -9.13 -12.11
CA ASN A 39 -3.84 -7.80 -12.42
C ASN A 39 -2.70 -6.78 -12.52
N VAL A 40 -2.85 -5.79 -13.41
CA VAL A 40 -1.93 -4.66 -13.53
C VAL A 40 -2.69 -3.36 -13.71
N THR A 41 -2.26 -2.33 -12.99
CA THR A 41 -2.74 -0.96 -13.16
C THR A 41 -1.53 -0.06 -13.37
N THR A 42 -1.49 0.68 -14.47
CA THR A 42 -0.38 1.58 -14.79
C THR A 42 -0.54 2.95 -14.15
N MET A 43 0.54 3.47 -13.59
CA MET A 43 0.63 4.81 -13.00
C MET A 43 1.83 5.54 -13.61
N MET A 44 1.89 6.87 -13.47
CA MET A 44 2.89 7.70 -14.15
C MET A 44 4.26 7.67 -13.48
N CYS A 45 4.33 7.51 -12.15
CA CYS A 45 5.57 7.50 -11.39
C CYS A 45 5.47 6.60 -10.15
N GLY A 46 6.59 6.43 -9.44
CA GLY A 46 6.63 5.61 -8.21
C GLY A 46 5.71 6.12 -7.11
N SER A 47 5.64 7.44 -6.88
CA SER A 47 4.79 8.01 -5.82
C SER A 47 3.31 7.72 -6.07
N CYS A 48 2.79 7.97 -7.28
CA CYS A 48 1.38 7.69 -7.57
C CYS A 48 1.09 6.19 -7.71
N SER A 49 2.10 5.37 -8.02
CA SER A 49 1.99 3.90 -7.91
C SER A 49 1.72 3.48 -6.46
N ASN A 50 2.54 3.97 -5.51
CA ASN A 50 2.39 3.66 -4.10
C ASN A 50 1.10 4.23 -3.50
N GLU A 51 0.71 5.48 -3.81
CA GLU A 51 -0.56 6.02 -3.30
C GLU A 51 -1.79 5.24 -3.78
N ASN A 52 -1.80 4.78 -5.03
CA ASN A 52 -2.91 3.95 -5.51
C ASN A 52 -2.86 2.53 -4.95
N ALA A 53 -1.67 1.99 -4.68
CA ALA A 53 -1.53 0.75 -3.91
C ALA A 53 -2.11 0.92 -2.49
N TYR A 54 -1.81 2.02 -1.80
CA TYR A 54 -2.34 2.33 -0.46
C TYR A 54 -3.86 2.41 -0.47
N LYS A 55 -4.45 3.16 -1.40
CA LYS A 55 -5.91 3.21 -1.58
C LYS A 55 -6.50 1.83 -1.83
N SER A 56 -5.88 1.03 -2.70
CA SER A 56 -6.34 -0.32 -3.02
C SER A 56 -6.31 -1.23 -1.78
N MET A 57 -5.27 -1.12 -0.96
CA MET A 57 -5.17 -1.82 0.33
C MET A 57 -6.26 -1.39 1.30
N PHE A 58 -6.50 -0.09 1.47
CA PHE A 58 -7.56 0.42 2.35
C PHE A 58 -8.96 0.01 1.88
N ILE A 59 -9.24 0.11 0.57
CA ILE A 59 -10.50 -0.33 -0.02
C ILE A 59 -10.70 -1.84 0.20
N THR A 60 -9.67 -2.64 -0.04
CA THR A 60 -9.73 -4.10 0.16
C THR A 60 -9.95 -4.45 1.62
N TYR A 61 -9.26 -3.78 2.55
CA TYR A 61 -9.43 -3.99 3.98
C TYR A 61 -10.86 -3.64 4.45
N ARG A 62 -11.39 -2.49 4.02
CA ARG A 62 -12.78 -2.09 4.33
C ARG A 62 -13.81 -2.99 3.68
N LYS A 63 -13.59 -3.45 2.44
CA LYS A 63 -14.44 -4.45 1.78
C LYS A 63 -14.47 -5.73 2.61
N HIS A 64 -13.32 -6.21 3.09
CA HIS A 64 -13.26 -7.40 3.94
C HIS A 64 -14.03 -7.22 5.27
N GLN A 65 -13.88 -6.06 5.93
CA GLN A 65 -14.63 -5.78 7.17
C GLN A 65 -16.14 -5.67 6.97
N ARG A 66 -16.56 -5.03 5.87
CA ARG A 66 -17.98 -4.81 5.56
C ARG A 66 -18.66 -6.07 5.02
N GLY A 67 -17.92 -6.95 4.35
CA GLY A 67 -18.46 -8.11 3.63
C GLY A 67 -18.65 -7.83 2.13
N GLU A 68 -18.90 -8.90 1.37
CA GLU A 68 -19.13 -8.81 -0.07
C GLU A 68 -20.58 -8.45 -0.40
N ASN A 69 -20.80 -7.71 -1.50
CA ASN A 69 -22.12 -7.30 -2.00
C ASN A 69 -22.97 -6.52 -0.98
N VAL A 70 -22.31 -5.74 -0.12
CA VAL A 70 -22.96 -4.83 0.83
C VAL A 70 -22.81 -3.39 0.34
N ASP A 71 -23.92 -2.68 0.23
CA ASP A 71 -23.96 -1.27 -0.15
C ASP A 71 -23.33 -0.37 0.93
N PHE A 72 -22.82 0.79 0.52
CA PHE A 72 -22.32 1.81 1.44
C PHE A 72 -23.49 2.42 2.21
N SER A 73 -23.31 2.64 3.51
CA SER A 73 -24.34 3.33 4.31
C SER A 73 -24.41 4.81 3.96
N GLU A 74 -25.56 5.44 4.22
CA GLU A 74 -25.71 6.89 4.10
C GLU A 74 -24.70 7.64 4.98
N SER A 75 -24.42 7.12 6.18
CA SER A 75 -23.42 7.69 7.08
C SER A 75 -21.99 7.60 6.52
N GLU A 76 -21.62 6.51 5.84
CA GLU A 76 -20.32 6.38 5.14
C GLU A 76 -20.24 7.38 3.98
N ASN A 77 -21.30 7.47 3.17
CA ASN A 77 -21.34 8.39 2.03
C ASN A 77 -21.25 9.87 2.45
N ASN A 78 -21.96 10.27 3.50
CA ASN A 78 -21.98 11.66 3.94
C ASN A 78 -20.68 12.05 4.68
N SER A 79 -20.15 11.17 5.52
CA SER A 79 -18.95 11.47 6.32
C SER A 79 -17.65 11.47 5.49
N CYS A 80 -17.54 10.65 4.45
CA CYS A 80 -16.34 10.62 3.61
C CYS A 80 -16.10 11.95 2.88
N MET A 81 -17.17 12.62 2.46
CA MET A 81 -17.13 13.90 1.73
C MET A 81 -16.63 15.07 2.58
N ILE A 82 -16.61 14.91 3.90
CA ILE A 82 -16.08 15.89 4.86
C ILE A 82 -14.87 15.35 5.64
N ASN A 83 -14.22 14.30 5.14
CA ASN A 83 -13.02 13.68 5.71
C ASN A 83 -13.20 13.11 7.13
N GLN A 84 -14.40 12.64 7.48
CA GLN A 84 -14.72 12.07 8.79
C GLN A 84 -15.04 10.56 8.72
N PRO A 85 -14.82 9.80 9.80
CA PRO A 85 -15.37 8.45 9.92
C PRO A 85 -16.92 8.47 10.02
N PRO A 86 -17.60 7.36 9.65
CA PRO A 86 -17.03 6.09 9.20
C PRO A 86 -16.56 6.05 7.74
N GLY A 87 -16.90 7.05 6.92
CA GLY A 87 -16.61 7.10 5.49
C GLY A 87 -15.13 7.27 5.14
N SER A 88 -14.41 8.03 5.96
CA SER A 88 -12.95 8.17 5.91
C SER A 88 -12.34 7.53 7.17
N PRO A 89 -12.07 6.21 7.16
CA PRO A 89 -11.69 5.48 8.36
C PRO A 89 -10.26 5.83 8.81
N HIS A 90 -10.02 5.73 10.11
CA HIS A 90 -8.66 5.78 10.67
C HIS A 90 -7.95 4.44 10.41
N LEU A 91 -7.33 4.31 9.25
CA LEU A 91 -6.46 3.17 8.92
C LEU A 91 -5.01 3.61 8.87
N SER A 92 -4.12 2.63 9.01
CA SER A 92 -2.69 2.87 8.95
C SER A 92 -1.95 1.89 8.05
N LEU A 93 -0.79 2.32 7.55
CA LEU A 93 0.16 1.47 6.85
C LEU A 93 1.45 1.39 7.67
N LEU A 94 1.89 0.17 7.96
CA LEU A 94 3.18 -0.04 8.59
C LEU A 94 4.30 0.18 7.57
N SER A 95 5.32 0.92 7.98
CA SER A 95 6.51 1.20 7.18
C SER A 95 7.77 0.94 8.02
N PHE A 96 8.94 1.04 7.40
CA PHE A 96 10.21 0.74 8.06
C PHE A 96 11.14 1.95 8.14
N HIS A 97 11.91 2.05 9.22
CA HIS A 97 13.03 2.98 9.28
C HIS A 97 14.01 2.75 8.13
N GLY A 98 14.49 3.82 7.50
CA GLY A 98 15.34 3.76 6.30
C GLY A 98 14.57 3.66 4.98
N ALA A 99 13.26 3.44 4.98
CA ALA A 99 12.47 3.29 3.75
C ALA A 99 12.37 4.58 2.91
N PHE A 100 12.15 4.42 1.60
CA PHE A 100 11.83 5.51 0.68
C PHE A 100 10.73 5.07 -0.30
N HIS A 101 9.54 5.63 -0.17
CA HIS A 101 8.36 5.28 -0.98
C HIS A 101 7.83 6.42 -1.84
N GLY A 102 8.41 7.61 -1.75
CA GLY A 102 8.01 8.78 -2.52
C GLY A 102 7.99 10.04 -1.67
N ARG A 103 7.44 11.12 -2.23
CA ARG A 103 7.44 12.46 -1.62
C ARG A 103 6.07 13.14 -1.63
N THR A 104 5.04 12.49 -2.15
CA THR A 104 3.65 12.95 -1.94
C THR A 104 3.25 12.63 -0.50
N LEU A 105 2.26 13.32 0.09
CA LEU A 105 2.01 13.29 1.54
C LEU A 105 1.93 11.86 2.13
N ALA A 106 1.15 10.96 1.54
CA ALA A 106 1.00 9.60 2.05
C ALA A 106 2.27 8.76 1.87
N THR A 107 2.93 8.86 0.72
CA THR A 107 4.20 8.14 0.48
C THR A 107 5.34 8.69 1.33
N LEU A 108 5.29 9.98 1.66
CA LEU A 108 6.23 10.62 2.57
C LEU A 108 6.00 10.18 4.02
N ALA A 109 4.75 9.97 4.45
CA ALA A 109 4.44 9.43 5.77
C ALA A 109 5.13 8.07 5.99
N THR A 110 5.19 7.23 4.94
CA THR A 110 5.88 5.94 4.94
C THR A 110 7.37 6.00 4.58
N THR A 111 7.91 7.17 4.22
CA THR A 111 9.34 7.35 3.91
C THR A 111 10.09 7.77 5.15
N HIS A 112 11.23 7.14 5.47
CA HIS A 112 12.04 7.39 6.68
C HIS A 112 13.53 7.38 6.35
N SER A 113 13.89 8.05 5.26
CA SER A 113 15.23 8.01 4.64
C SER A 113 16.19 9.08 5.18
N LYS A 114 15.81 10.36 5.11
CA LYS A 114 16.61 11.51 5.57
C LYS A 114 15.70 12.60 6.14
N ALA A 115 16.17 13.33 7.15
CA ALA A 115 15.40 14.41 7.77
C ALA A 115 14.98 15.50 6.77
N ILE A 116 15.88 15.91 5.88
CA ILE A 116 15.61 16.94 4.84
C ILE A 116 14.50 16.55 3.86
N HIS A 117 14.10 15.27 3.81
CA HIS A 117 12.96 14.86 3.00
C HIS A 117 11.61 15.10 3.69
N LYS A 118 11.58 15.24 5.03
CA LYS A 118 10.36 15.22 5.85
C LYS A 118 10.09 16.47 6.67
N LEU A 119 11.13 17.24 7.02
CA LEU A 119 10.98 18.46 7.82
C LEU A 119 9.97 19.41 7.17
N ASP A 120 9.20 20.10 8.02
CA ASP A 120 8.18 21.10 7.65
C ASP A 120 6.97 20.57 6.86
N ILE A 121 6.81 19.25 6.72
CA ILE A 121 5.69 18.63 6.00
C ILE A 121 4.79 17.85 6.99
N PRO A 122 3.47 18.09 7.02
CA PRO A 122 2.54 17.31 7.84
C PRO A 122 2.62 15.81 7.52
N SER A 123 2.40 14.97 8.53
CA SER A 123 2.49 13.52 8.40
C SER A 123 1.32 12.82 9.09
N LEU A 124 1.21 11.51 8.85
CA LEU A 124 0.21 10.63 9.45
C LEU A 124 0.85 9.87 10.62
N ASP A 125 0.11 9.72 11.73
CA ASP A 125 0.51 8.84 12.85
C ASP A 125 0.26 7.37 12.43
N TRP A 126 1.24 6.80 11.73
CA TRP A 126 1.26 5.42 11.25
C TRP A 126 2.45 4.65 11.85
N PRO A 127 2.35 3.32 12.03
CA PRO A 127 3.41 2.53 12.64
C PRO A 127 4.68 2.51 11.78
N ILE A 128 5.83 2.60 12.46
CA ILE A 128 7.16 2.56 11.86
C ILE A 128 7.96 1.51 12.62
N ALA A 129 8.36 0.44 11.95
CA ALA A 129 9.16 -0.65 12.52
C ALA A 129 10.65 -0.51 12.16
N SER A 130 11.52 -1.18 12.91
CA SER A 130 12.93 -1.30 12.53
C SER A 130 13.10 -2.22 11.33
N PHE A 131 13.96 -1.82 10.38
CA PHE A 131 14.45 -2.71 9.33
C PHE A 131 15.71 -3.43 9.81
N PRO A 132 15.87 -4.75 9.56
CA PRO A 132 17.02 -5.51 10.04
C PRO A 132 18.36 -4.91 9.59
N LYS A 133 19.27 -4.69 10.55
CA LYS A 133 20.63 -4.20 10.28
C LYS A 133 21.64 -5.33 10.39
N TYR A 134 21.93 -5.95 9.25
CA TYR A 134 22.86 -7.08 9.21
C TYR A 134 24.30 -6.67 9.47
N LYS A 135 25.00 -7.51 10.22
CA LYS A 135 26.45 -7.50 10.36
C LYS A 135 27.08 -8.32 9.24
N TYR A 136 28.23 -7.84 8.79
CA TYR A 136 29.01 -8.42 7.70
C TYR A 136 30.44 -8.75 8.20
N PRO A 137 31.09 -9.82 7.70
CA PRO A 137 30.59 -10.79 6.70
C PRO A 137 29.39 -11.61 7.18
N LEU A 138 28.48 -11.99 6.26
CA LEU A 138 27.20 -12.60 6.63
C LEU A 138 27.37 -13.98 7.26
N GLU A 139 28.33 -14.73 6.74
CA GLU A 139 28.66 -16.10 7.12
C GLU A 139 29.19 -16.17 8.57
N GLU A 140 29.80 -15.08 9.05
CA GLU A 140 30.36 -14.97 10.40
C GLU A 140 29.33 -14.47 11.44
N ASN A 141 28.22 -13.90 10.98
CA ASN A 141 27.24 -13.22 11.83
C ASN A 141 25.83 -13.83 11.73
N ILE A 142 25.73 -15.12 11.37
CA ILE A 142 24.44 -15.81 11.15
C ILE A 142 23.54 -15.73 12.40
N LYS A 143 24.11 -15.93 13.59
CA LYS A 143 23.36 -15.92 14.84
C LYS A 143 22.84 -14.52 15.17
N GLU A 144 23.68 -13.51 15.02
CA GLU A 144 23.35 -12.10 15.25
C GLU A 144 22.29 -11.61 14.27
N ASN A 145 22.44 -11.94 12.99
CA ASN A 145 21.51 -11.52 11.94
C ASN A 145 20.15 -12.22 12.10
N LYS A 146 20.13 -13.50 12.49
CA LYS A 146 18.88 -14.21 12.80
C LYS A 146 18.18 -13.61 14.03
N ALA A 147 18.92 -13.28 15.09
CA ALA A 147 18.34 -12.63 16.27
C ALA A 147 17.80 -11.23 15.95
N GLU A 148 18.45 -10.48 15.04
CA GLU A 148 17.96 -9.19 14.55
C GLU A 148 16.67 -9.35 13.74
N ASP A 149 16.57 -10.37 12.88
CA ASP A 149 15.32 -10.68 12.16
C ASP A 149 14.18 -10.99 13.12
N GLU A 150 14.40 -11.88 14.09
CA GLU A 150 13.40 -12.26 15.10
C GLU A 150 12.91 -11.03 15.89
N LYS A 151 13.83 -10.14 16.28
CA LYS A 151 13.51 -8.90 16.97
C LYS A 151 12.69 -7.95 16.11
N CYS A 152 13.08 -7.72 14.85
CA CYS A 152 12.34 -6.84 13.94
C CYS A 152 10.93 -7.38 13.63
N LEU A 153 10.79 -8.70 13.48
CA LEU A 153 9.49 -9.35 13.28
C LEU A 153 8.58 -9.19 14.51
N ALA A 154 9.10 -9.39 15.72
CA ALA A 154 8.35 -9.19 16.96
C ALA A 154 7.86 -7.73 17.09
N GLU A 155 8.72 -6.75 16.78
CA GLU A 155 8.34 -5.33 16.79
C GLU A 155 7.20 -5.03 15.80
N VAL A 156 7.22 -5.63 14.60
CA VAL A 156 6.14 -5.49 13.61
C VAL A 156 4.82 -6.02 14.18
N GLU A 157 4.83 -7.21 14.79
CA GLU A 157 3.62 -7.79 15.40
C GLU A 157 3.05 -6.91 16.51
N ASP A 158 3.91 -6.42 17.40
CA ASP A 158 3.57 -5.52 18.51
C ASP A 158 2.97 -4.20 18.01
N LEU A 159 3.59 -3.58 16.99
CA LEU A 159 3.11 -2.34 16.40
C LEU A 159 1.72 -2.52 15.78
N ILE A 160 1.48 -3.60 15.04
CA ILE A 160 0.16 -3.88 14.47
C ILE A 160 -0.87 -4.01 15.61
N GLU A 161 -0.53 -4.72 16.68
CA GLU A 161 -1.42 -4.90 17.83
C GLU A 161 -1.76 -3.59 18.53
N LYS A 162 -0.74 -2.76 18.75
CA LYS A 162 -0.86 -1.43 19.36
C LYS A 162 -1.75 -0.51 18.53
N TYR A 163 -1.56 -0.47 17.21
CA TYR A 163 -2.36 0.39 16.33
C TYR A 163 -3.79 -0.13 16.15
N ASN A 164 -4.00 -1.44 16.19
CA ASN A 164 -5.35 -2.02 16.24
C ASN A 164 -6.10 -1.58 17.51
N LYS A 165 -5.46 -1.60 18.69
CA LYS A 165 -6.05 -1.12 19.95
C LYS A 165 -6.34 0.39 19.96
N LYS A 166 -5.58 1.19 19.20
CA LYS A 166 -5.84 2.63 19.00
C LYS A 166 -7.01 2.92 18.05
N GLY A 167 -7.64 1.92 17.44
CA GLY A 167 -8.66 2.12 16.40
C GLY A 167 -8.07 2.55 15.05
N HIS A 168 -6.75 2.43 14.87
CA HIS A 168 -6.01 2.78 13.65
C HIS A 168 -5.59 1.51 12.89
N SER A 169 -6.56 0.63 12.61
CA SER A 169 -6.25 -0.74 12.21
C SER A 169 -5.38 -0.80 10.95
N SER A 170 -4.42 -1.72 10.94
CA SER A 170 -3.62 -2.08 9.76
C SER A 170 -3.93 -3.52 9.37
N CYS A 171 -3.85 -3.87 8.07
CA CYS A 171 -4.20 -5.22 7.63
C CYS A 171 -3.22 -6.24 8.20
N ARG A 172 -3.64 -6.97 9.25
CA ARG A 172 -2.82 -8.01 9.91
C ARG A 172 -2.77 -9.32 9.13
N ASN A 173 -3.76 -9.58 8.27
CA ASN A 173 -3.89 -10.80 7.47
C ASN A 173 -4.77 -10.54 6.23
N CYS A 174 -4.22 -9.96 5.16
CA CYS A 174 -4.93 -9.88 3.89
C CYS A 174 -4.87 -11.22 3.10
N SER A 175 -4.15 -12.23 3.62
CA SER A 175 -3.97 -13.57 3.02
C SER A 175 -4.71 -14.70 3.74
N ARG A 176 -5.32 -14.44 4.90
CA ARG A 176 -6.22 -15.38 5.58
C ARG A 176 -7.59 -14.75 5.63
N ALA A 177 -8.50 -15.27 4.81
CA ALA A 177 -9.92 -15.17 5.11
C ALA A 177 -10.10 -15.65 6.55
N ASP A 178 -10.33 -14.73 7.47
CA ASP A 178 -10.77 -15.06 8.81
C ASP A 178 -12.17 -15.64 8.67
N THR A 179 -12.22 -16.96 8.46
CA THR A 179 -13.36 -17.79 8.80
C THR A 179 -13.83 -17.38 10.19
N VAL A 180 -14.94 -16.65 10.22
CA VAL A 180 -16.02 -16.75 11.19
C VAL A 180 -15.55 -17.29 12.55
N ARG A 181 -14.85 -16.48 13.34
CA ARG A 181 -14.73 -16.74 14.77
C ARG A 181 -15.91 -16.09 15.48
N GLY A 182 -16.90 -16.91 15.80
CA GLY A 182 -17.80 -16.65 16.93
C GLY A 182 -19.25 -16.29 16.59
N ARG A 183 -20.00 -17.20 15.96
CA ARG A 183 -21.38 -17.43 16.41
C ARG A 183 -21.33 -18.49 17.50
N ARG A 184 -21.40 -18.05 18.75
CA ARG A 184 -22.20 -18.73 19.76
C ARG A 184 -23.45 -17.88 19.95
#